data_AF-A0A7R9V826-F1
#
_entry.id   AF-A0A7R9V826-F1
#
_cell.length_a   1.000
_cell.length_b   1.000
_cell.length_c   1.000
_cell.angle_alpha   90.00
_cell.angle_beta   90.00
_cell.angle_gamma   90.00
#
_symmetry.space_group_name_H-M   'P 1'
#
loop_
_entity.id
_entity.type
_entity.pdbx_description
1 polymer ?
#
loop_
_entity_poly.entity_id
_entity_poly.type
_entity_poly.pdbx_seq_one_letter_code
_entity_poly.pdbx_strand_id
1 'polypeptide(L)'
;RVGADLTDADKASLESTRRARAADVLSRVCAPLLKLLASHKWAFPFTTPVDTSLYADYLSKVKEPMDLGTIRSRLDAGHYREPRDFWADLMRVFDNAKTYNPPGSDCFLMAQTLQEVAQERFDKTVAPRLQEEVRAARLEKQALSVRRGEALDVADAAAVEAAAGRLLLRVDELSAALADVSSEAAALCPLVEPEEKRALLQAMQALPTRGLEAVVA
;
A
#
# COMPACT_ATOMS: atom_id res chain seq x y z
N ARG A 1 11.46 10.65 -5.17
CA ARG A 1 11.68 9.49 -6.11
C ARG A 1 10.33 8.90 -6.58
N VAL A 2 10.09 8.69 -7.89
CA VAL A 2 8.87 8.01 -8.37
C VAL A 2 9.02 6.49 -8.14
N GLY A 3 8.17 5.91 -7.28
CA GLY A 3 8.12 4.46 -7.06
C GLY A 3 8.69 3.97 -5.72
N ALA A 4 8.31 4.57 -4.60
CA ALA A 4 8.59 3.97 -3.30
C ALA A 4 7.70 2.72 -3.09
N ASP A 5 8.30 1.60 -2.64
CA ASP A 5 7.65 0.29 -2.44
C ASP A 5 6.72 0.23 -1.22
N LEU A 6 5.42 0.00 -1.42
CA LEU A 6 4.38 0.12 -0.37
C LEU A 6 4.74 -0.70 0.89
N THR A 7 4.58 -0.09 2.06
CA THR A 7 4.77 -0.78 3.34
C THR A 7 3.63 -1.78 3.56
N ASP A 8 3.79 -2.69 4.51
CA ASP A 8 2.71 -3.59 4.87
C ASP A 8 1.54 -2.85 5.54
N ALA A 9 1.80 -1.76 6.26
CA ALA A 9 0.77 -0.86 6.77
C ALA A 9 -0.04 -0.20 5.63
N ASP A 10 0.64 0.26 4.57
CA ASP A 10 0.01 0.83 3.38
C ASP A 10 -0.90 -0.21 2.69
N LYS A 11 -0.39 -1.43 2.50
CA LYS A 11 -1.15 -2.54 1.89
C LYS A 11 -2.37 -2.91 2.74
N ALA A 12 -2.21 -2.97 4.06
CA ALA A 12 -3.30 -3.25 4.99
C ALA A 12 -4.39 -2.16 4.96
N SER A 13 -3.98 -0.88 4.87
CA SER A 13 -4.90 0.24 4.71
C SER A 13 -5.69 0.15 3.40
N LEU A 14 -5.02 -0.10 2.27
CA LEU A 14 -5.67 -0.29 0.96
C LEU A 14 -6.66 -1.46 0.96
N GLU A 15 -6.28 -2.58 1.57
CA GLU A 15 -7.15 -3.75 1.68
C GLU A 15 -8.37 -3.47 2.58
N SER A 16 -8.19 -2.73 3.67
CA SER A 16 -9.31 -2.28 4.52
C SER A 16 -10.29 -1.41 3.73
N THR A 17 -9.79 -0.41 3.00
CA THR A 17 -10.62 0.47 2.18
C THR A 17 -11.34 -0.32 1.08
N ARG A 18 -10.65 -1.25 0.41
CA ARG A 18 -11.24 -2.14 -0.60
C ARG A 18 -12.36 -3.00 0.00
N ARG A 19 -12.16 -3.59 1.17
CA ARG A 19 -13.19 -4.40 1.86
C ARG A 19 -14.42 -3.59 2.22
N ALA A 20 -14.23 -2.37 2.73
CA ALA A 20 -15.34 -1.47 3.03
C ALA A 20 -16.18 -1.16 1.79
N ARG A 21 -15.52 -0.89 0.66
CA ARG A 21 -16.22 -0.65 -0.61
C ARG A 21 -16.90 -1.90 -1.17
N ALA A 22 -16.26 -3.07 -1.08
CA ALA A 22 -16.88 -4.34 -1.45
C ALA A 22 -18.15 -4.63 -0.62
N ALA A 23 -18.10 -4.39 0.70
CA ALA A 23 -19.25 -4.52 1.58
C ALA A 23 -20.38 -3.53 1.23
N ASP A 24 -20.04 -2.31 0.81
CA ASP A 24 -21.01 -1.33 0.31
C ASP A 24 -21.72 -1.85 -0.97
N VAL A 25 -20.98 -2.39 -1.94
CA VAL A 25 -21.57 -2.98 -3.15
C VAL A 25 -22.45 -4.18 -2.83
N LEU A 26 -22.02 -5.06 -1.92
CA LEU A 26 -22.82 -6.21 -1.46
C LEU A 26 -24.14 -5.76 -0.85
N SER A 27 -24.11 -4.80 0.07
CA SER A 27 -25.30 -4.34 0.79
C SER A 27 -26.23 -3.46 -0.07
N ARG A 28 -25.69 -2.52 -0.84
CA ARG A 28 -26.47 -1.54 -1.59
C ARG A 28 -26.89 -1.97 -2.98
N VAL A 29 -26.21 -2.97 -3.56
CA VAL A 29 -26.45 -3.37 -4.96
C VAL A 29 -26.82 -4.84 -5.07
N CYS A 30 -26.05 -5.73 -4.43
CA CYS A 30 -26.32 -7.17 -4.51
C CYS A 30 -27.56 -7.57 -3.71
N ALA A 31 -27.75 -7.04 -2.50
CA ALA A 31 -28.91 -7.37 -1.67
C ALA A 31 -30.26 -6.97 -2.31
N PRO A 32 -30.41 -5.78 -2.92
CA PRO A 32 -31.60 -5.42 -3.69
C PRO A 32 -31.80 -6.28 -4.94
N LEU A 33 -30.73 -6.64 -5.67
CA LEU A 33 -30.82 -7.56 -6.80
C LEU A 33 -31.38 -8.93 -6.38
N LEU A 34 -30.85 -9.51 -5.30
CA LEU A 34 -31.38 -10.76 -4.75
C LEU A 34 -32.85 -10.64 -4.36
N LYS A 35 -33.25 -9.50 -3.76
CA LYS A 35 -34.64 -9.25 -3.36
C LYS A 35 -35.56 -9.19 -4.59
N LEU A 36 -35.14 -8.49 -5.64
CA LEU A 36 -35.87 -8.40 -6.89
C LEU A 36 -36.11 -9.80 -7.49
N LEU A 37 -35.07 -10.61 -7.57
CA LEU A 37 -35.16 -11.97 -8.11
C LEU A 37 -36.05 -12.86 -7.25
N ALA A 38 -35.90 -12.82 -5.92
CA ALA A 38 -36.72 -13.61 -5.00
C ALA A 38 -38.21 -13.21 -5.01
N SER A 39 -38.55 -11.98 -5.39
CA SER A 39 -39.94 -11.51 -5.54
C SER A 39 -40.54 -11.79 -6.92
N HIS A 40 -39.77 -12.34 -7.86
CA HIS A 40 -40.29 -12.67 -9.18
C HIS A 40 -41.28 -13.83 -9.11
N LYS A 41 -42.35 -13.80 -9.92
CA LYS A 41 -43.41 -14.84 -9.93
C LYS A 41 -42.89 -16.27 -10.19
N TRP A 42 -41.72 -16.40 -10.80
CA TRP A 42 -41.08 -17.68 -11.11
C TRP A 42 -39.93 -18.04 -10.16
N ALA A 43 -39.77 -17.31 -9.05
CA ALA A 43 -38.69 -17.55 -8.10
C ALA A 43 -38.94 -18.74 -7.17
N PHE A 44 -40.18 -19.16 -6.99
CA PHE A 44 -40.59 -20.09 -5.94
C PHE A 44 -39.82 -21.44 -5.89
N PRO A 45 -39.34 -22.06 -7.01
CA PRO A 45 -38.52 -23.28 -6.91
C PRO A 45 -37.12 -23.04 -6.36
N PHE A 46 -36.67 -21.79 -6.37
CA PHE A 46 -35.30 -21.39 -6.08
C PHE A 46 -35.18 -20.67 -4.73
N THR A 47 -36.27 -20.45 -4.00
CA THR A 47 -36.25 -19.69 -2.74
C THR A 47 -35.79 -20.50 -1.53
N THR A 48 -35.76 -21.83 -1.65
CA THR A 48 -35.35 -22.76 -0.59
C THR A 48 -34.51 -23.90 -1.17
N PRO A 49 -33.69 -24.58 -0.36
CA PRO A 49 -32.94 -25.75 -0.82
C PRO A 49 -33.86 -26.83 -1.43
N VAL A 50 -33.36 -27.53 -2.45
CA VAL A 50 -34.07 -28.68 -3.03
C VAL A 50 -34.14 -29.81 -1.99
N ASP A 51 -35.34 -30.36 -1.79
CA ASP A 51 -35.55 -31.49 -0.88
C ASP A 51 -35.01 -32.79 -1.49
N THR A 52 -33.83 -33.21 -1.01
CA THR A 52 -33.17 -34.43 -1.47
C THR A 52 -33.85 -35.72 -1.04
N SER A 53 -34.84 -35.67 -0.13
CA SER A 53 -35.67 -36.84 0.18
C SER A 53 -36.72 -37.10 -0.90
N LEU A 54 -37.21 -36.04 -1.54
CA LEU A 54 -38.13 -36.11 -2.68
C LEU A 54 -37.39 -36.33 -4.00
N TYR A 55 -36.19 -35.76 -4.12
CA TYR A 55 -35.34 -35.85 -5.31
C TYR A 55 -34.02 -36.56 -4.97
N ALA A 56 -34.10 -37.87 -4.73
CA ALA A 56 -32.98 -38.67 -4.22
C ALA A 56 -31.75 -38.70 -5.15
N ASP A 57 -31.93 -38.53 -6.46
CA ASP A 57 -30.84 -38.47 -7.43
C ASP A 57 -30.25 -37.05 -7.60
N TYR A 58 -30.80 -36.03 -6.93
CA TYR A 58 -30.38 -34.63 -7.10
C TYR A 58 -28.88 -34.44 -6.82
N LEU A 59 -28.39 -34.94 -5.68
CA LEU A 59 -26.98 -34.80 -5.29
C LEU A 59 -26.03 -35.65 -6.16
N SER A 60 -26.55 -36.62 -6.91
CA SER A 60 -25.73 -37.34 -7.90
C SER A 60 -25.43 -36.47 -9.13
N LYS A 61 -26.37 -35.59 -9.50
CA LYS A 61 -26.30 -34.71 -10.68
C LYS A 61 -25.77 -33.32 -10.36
N VAL A 62 -26.20 -32.73 -9.25
CA VAL A 62 -25.83 -31.39 -8.78
C VAL A 62 -24.81 -31.49 -7.66
N LYS A 63 -23.60 -30.97 -7.89
CA LYS A 63 -22.46 -31.12 -6.96
C LYS A 63 -22.44 -30.09 -5.85
N GLU A 64 -22.90 -28.88 -6.13
CA GLU A 64 -22.88 -27.75 -5.20
C GLU A 64 -24.29 -27.15 -5.15
N PRO A 65 -25.22 -27.73 -4.36
CA PRO A 65 -26.57 -27.18 -4.21
C PRO A 65 -26.53 -25.73 -3.75
N MET A 66 -27.41 -24.90 -4.34
CA MET A 66 -27.55 -23.49 -3.99
C MET A 66 -28.98 -23.03 -4.27
N ASP A 67 -29.45 -22.08 -3.46
CA ASP A 67 -30.77 -21.48 -3.56
C ASP A 67 -30.73 -20.01 -3.06
N LEU A 68 -31.72 -19.21 -3.46
CA LEU A 68 -31.80 -17.79 -3.13
C LEU A 68 -31.94 -17.53 -1.62
N GLY A 69 -32.55 -18.46 -0.87
CA GLY A 69 -32.66 -18.39 0.59
C GLY A 69 -31.30 -18.56 1.26
N THR A 70 -30.52 -19.56 0.85
CA THR A 70 -29.13 -19.75 1.30
C THR A 70 -28.26 -18.55 0.95
N ILE A 71 -28.38 -17.99 -0.26
CA ILE A 71 -27.63 -16.78 -0.65
C ILE A 71 -28.02 -15.60 0.25
N ARG A 72 -29.32 -15.43 0.57
CA ARG A 72 -29.77 -14.39 1.50
C ARG A 72 -29.11 -14.55 2.86
N SER A 73 -29.19 -15.74 3.46
CA SER A 73 -28.57 -16.01 4.75
C SER A 73 -27.05 -15.79 4.72
N ARG A 74 -26.37 -16.19 3.64
CA ARG A 74 -24.93 -15.95 3.46
C ARG A 74 -24.59 -14.47 3.38
N LEU A 75 -25.40 -13.71 2.65
CA LEU A 75 -25.21 -12.26 2.51
C LEU A 75 -25.41 -11.54 3.84
N ASP A 76 -26.48 -11.88 4.56
CA ASP A 76 -26.82 -11.25 5.84
C ASP A 76 -25.80 -11.58 6.95
N ALA A 77 -25.22 -12.79 6.92
CA ALA A 77 -24.15 -13.20 7.82
C ALA A 77 -22.74 -12.77 7.35
N GLY A 78 -22.63 -12.00 6.27
CA GLY A 78 -21.36 -11.44 5.80
C GLY A 78 -20.37 -12.47 5.24
N HIS A 79 -20.85 -13.61 4.73
CA HIS A 79 -19.99 -14.66 4.17
C HIS A 79 -19.32 -14.24 2.86
N TYR A 80 -19.95 -13.38 2.08
CA TYR A 80 -19.38 -12.88 0.83
C TYR A 80 -18.38 -11.77 1.13
N ARG A 81 -17.12 -11.98 0.74
CA ARG A 81 -16.06 -10.96 0.84
C ARG A 81 -16.07 -10.04 -0.36
N GLU A 82 -16.45 -10.54 -1.53
CA GLU A 82 -16.48 -9.78 -2.77
C GLU A 82 -17.80 -10.00 -3.53
N PRO A 83 -18.33 -8.97 -4.23
CA PRO A 83 -19.59 -9.10 -4.98
C PRO A 83 -19.60 -10.18 -6.05
N ARG A 84 -18.41 -10.54 -6.58
CA ARG A 84 -18.27 -11.63 -7.55
C ARG A 84 -18.61 -13.00 -6.94
N ASP A 85 -18.37 -13.19 -5.64
CA ASP A 85 -18.62 -14.47 -4.96
C ASP A 85 -20.13 -14.66 -4.79
N PHE A 86 -20.85 -13.57 -4.45
CA PHE A 86 -22.31 -13.51 -4.47
C PHE A 86 -22.86 -13.83 -5.87
N TRP A 87 -22.29 -13.22 -6.91
CA TRP A 87 -22.73 -13.45 -8.30
C TRP A 87 -22.54 -14.90 -8.74
N ALA A 88 -21.41 -15.52 -8.36
CA ALA A 88 -21.15 -16.92 -8.66
C ALA A 88 -22.18 -17.84 -8.01
N ASP A 89 -22.54 -17.61 -6.74
CA ASP A 89 -23.61 -18.37 -6.07
C ASP A 89 -24.96 -18.18 -6.76
N LEU A 90 -25.27 -16.94 -7.15
CA LEU A 90 -26.53 -16.64 -7.84
C LEU A 90 -26.64 -17.36 -9.20
N MET A 91 -25.57 -17.36 -10.00
CA MET A 91 -25.56 -18.12 -11.26
C MET A 91 -25.67 -19.62 -11.04
N ARG A 92 -25.03 -20.12 -9.97
CA ARG A 92 -25.08 -21.55 -9.63
C ARG A 92 -26.49 -22.05 -9.36
N VAL A 93 -27.37 -21.23 -8.77
CA VAL A 93 -28.80 -21.57 -8.60
C VAL A 93 -29.43 -21.97 -9.94
N PHE A 94 -29.24 -21.14 -10.97
CA PHE A 94 -29.84 -21.35 -12.28
C PHE A 94 -29.13 -22.45 -13.08
N ASP A 95 -27.81 -22.53 -12.98
CA ASP A 95 -27.04 -23.58 -13.67
C ASP A 95 -27.34 -24.97 -13.10
N ASN A 96 -27.49 -25.09 -11.77
CA ASN A 96 -27.95 -26.33 -11.13
C ASN A 96 -29.35 -26.72 -11.60
N ALA A 97 -30.27 -25.75 -11.66
CA ALA A 97 -31.63 -25.99 -12.12
C ALA A 97 -31.66 -26.51 -13.57
N LYS A 98 -30.91 -25.88 -14.48
CA LYS A 98 -30.80 -26.33 -15.88
C LYS A 98 -30.05 -27.65 -16.04
N THR A 99 -29.15 -27.97 -15.12
CA THR A 99 -28.42 -29.26 -15.12
C THR A 99 -29.32 -30.41 -14.71
N TYR A 100 -30.16 -30.19 -13.69
CA TYR A 100 -31.04 -31.23 -13.17
C TYR A 100 -32.31 -31.42 -14.00
N ASN A 101 -32.90 -30.33 -14.49
CA ASN A 101 -34.18 -30.35 -15.19
C ASN A 101 -33.98 -30.43 -16.72
N PRO A 102 -34.75 -31.26 -17.44
CA PRO A 102 -34.66 -31.35 -18.90
C PRO A 102 -34.92 -30.00 -19.59
N PRO A 103 -34.24 -29.70 -20.71
CA PRO A 103 -34.54 -28.53 -21.53
C PRO A 103 -36.02 -28.47 -21.91
N GLY A 104 -36.63 -27.30 -21.75
CA GLY A 104 -38.05 -27.06 -22.06
C GLY A 104 -39.05 -27.42 -20.95
N SER A 105 -38.60 -28.04 -19.86
CA SER A 105 -39.44 -28.19 -18.66
C SER A 105 -39.68 -26.84 -17.96
N ASP A 106 -40.76 -26.74 -17.18
CA ASP A 106 -41.13 -25.49 -16.49
C ASP A 106 -39.98 -24.92 -15.65
N CYS A 107 -39.37 -25.76 -14.80
CA CYS A 107 -38.28 -25.33 -13.93
C CYS A 107 -37.03 -24.89 -14.73
N PHE A 108 -36.75 -25.55 -15.86
CA PHE A 108 -35.68 -25.12 -16.77
C PHE A 108 -35.95 -23.73 -17.35
N LEU A 109 -37.16 -23.51 -17.87
CA LEU A 109 -37.54 -22.23 -18.47
C LEU A 109 -37.58 -21.11 -17.43
N MET A 110 -38.07 -21.40 -16.23
CA MET A 110 -38.07 -20.46 -15.10
C MET A 110 -36.65 -20.05 -14.70
N ALA A 111 -35.72 -21.01 -14.64
CA ALA A 111 -34.31 -20.75 -14.34
C ALA A 111 -33.66 -19.90 -15.45
N GLN A 112 -33.93 -20.22 -16.72
CA GLN A 112 -33.43 -19.46 -17.86
C GLN A 112 -33.90 -18.01 -17.82
N THR A 113 -35.20 -17.76 -17.64
CA THR A 113 -35.74 -16.40 -17.57
C THR A 113 -35.19 -15.63 -16.38
N LEU A 114 -35.08 -16.24 -15.20
CA LEU A 114 -34.50 -15.54 -14.04
C LEU A 114 -33.02 -15.25 -14.21
N GLN A 115 -32.26 -16.13 -14.87
CA GLN A 115 -30.87 -15.88 -15.21
C GLN A 115 -30.72 -14.69 -16.16
N GLU A 116 -31.58 -14.57 -17.18
CA GLU A 116 -31.61 -13.42 -18.09
C GLU A 116 -31.93 -12.11 -17.34
N VAL A 117 -32.96 -12.13 -16.48
CA VAL A 117 -33.31 -10.96 -15.64
C VAL A 117 -32.16 -10.60 -14.70
N ALA A 118 -31.51 -11.60 -14.10
CA ALA A 118 -30.36 -11.40 -13.22
C ALA A 118 -29.20 -10.75 -13.98
N GLN A 119 -28.88 -11.24 -15.19
CA GLN A 119 -27.81 -10.72 -16.02
C GLN A 119 -28.07 -9.27 -16.45
N GLU A 120 -29.28 -8.99 -16.96
CA GLU A 120 -29.66 -7.63 -17.36
C GLU A 120 -29.52 -6.64 -16.19
N ARG A 121 -29.96 -7.06 -15.00
CA ARG A 121 -29.85 -6.22 -13.79
C ARG A 121 -28.41 -6.10 -13.31
N PHE A 122 -27.61 -7.16 -13.40
CA PHE A 122 -26.20 -7.13 -13.05
C PHE A 122 -25.44 -6.13 -13.91
N ASP A 123 -25.62 -6.17 -15.22
CA ASP A 123 -24.94 -5.29 -16.17
C ASP A 123 -25.31 -3.82 -15.95
N LYS A 124 -26.56 -3.56 -15.55
CA LYS A 124 -27.04 -2.19 -15.25
C LYS A 124 -26.64 -1.67 -13.87
N THR A 125 -26.34 -2.54 -12.90
CA THR A 125 -26.20 -2.12 -11.49
C THR A 125 -24.90 -2.56 -10.84
N VAL A 126 -24.56 -3.86 -10.88
CA VAL A 126 -23.40 -4.41 -10.19
C VAL A 126 -22.12 -4.21 -11.02
N ALA A 127 -22.17 -4.47 -12.33
CA ALA A 127 -21.00 -4.36 -13.20
C ALA A 127 -20.37 -2.94 -13.21
N PRO A 128 -21.14 -1.84 -13.33
CA PRO A 128 -20.58 -0.50 -13.29
C PRO A 128 -19.90 -0.19 -11.96
N ARG A 129 -20.50 -0.62 -10.84
CA ARG A 129 -19.93 -0.45 -9.50
C ARG A 129 -18.63 -1.21 -9.35
N LEU A 130 -18.56 -2.45 -9.83
CA LEU A 130 -17.31 -3.20 -9.83
C LEU A 130 -16.20 -2.52 -10.65
N GLN A 131 -16.54 -1.92 -11.79
CA GLN A 131 -15.58 -1.16 -12.59
C GLN A 131 -15.11 0.11 -11.88
N GLU A 132 -16.02 0.85 -11.23
CA GLU A 132 -15.69 1.99 -10.37
C GLU A 132 -14.74 1.57 -9.25
N GLU A 133 -15.00 0.45 -8.60
CA GLU A 133 -14.18 -0.08 -7.51
C GLU A 133 -12.75 -0.42 -7.93
N VAL A 134 -12.60 -1.07 -9.08
CA VAL A 134 -11.28 -1.38 -9.66
C VAL A 134 -10.52 -0.10 -10.00
N ARG A 135 -11.21 0.90 -10.57
CA ARG A 135 -10.61 2.20 -10.88
C ARG A 135 -10.19 2.93 -9.61
N ALA A 136 -11.06 3.00 -8.61
CA ALA A 136 -10.80 3.63 -7.32
C ALA A 136 -9.61 2.97 -6.61
N ALA A 137 -9.55 1.64 -6.57
CA ALA A 137 -8.42 0.92 -5.98
C ALA A 137 -7.09 1.22 -6.69
N ARG A 138 -7.09 1.33 -8.02
CA ARG A 138 -5.89 1.70 -8.79
C ARG A 138 -5.43 3.12 -8.48
N LEU A 139 -6.36 4.07 -8.47
CA LEU A 139 -6.07 5.48 -8.18
C LEU A 139 -5.57 5.67 -6.74
N GLU A 140 -6.21 5.02 -5.77
CA GLU A 140 -5.82 5.06 -4.35
C GLU A 140 -4.41 4.52 -4.16
N LYS A 141 -4.09 3.36 -4.78
CA LYS A 141 -2.75 2.78 -4.75
C LYS A 141 -1.70 3.73 -5.34
N GLN A 142 -2.02 4.37 -6.47
CA GLN A 142 -1.11 5.33 -7.11
C GLN A 142 -0.89 6.57 -6.25
N ALA A 143 -1.97 7.16 -5.71
CA ALA A 143 -1.91 8.32 -4.83
C ALA A 143 -1.07 8.05 -3.58
N LEU A 144 -1.22 6.86 -2.96
CA LEU A 144 -0.43 6.47 -1.79
C LEU A 144 1.05 6.30 -2.12
N SER A 145 1.37 5.73 -3.29
CA SER A 145 2.76 5.61 -3.75
C SER A 145 3.42 6.98 -3.98
N VAL A 146 2.68 7.95 -4.52
CA VAL A 146 3.18 9.33 -4.73
C VAL A 146 3.43 10.02 -3.40
N ARG A 147 2.43 10.04 -2.52
CA ARG A 147 2.53 10.65 -1.18
C ARG A 147 3.71 10.13 -0.38
N ARG A 148 4.04 8.84 -0.55
CA ARG A 148 5.18 8.25 0.15
C ARG A 148 6.52 8.59 -0.48
N GLY A 149 6.58 8.73 -1.80
CA GLY A 149 7.75 9.31 -2.46
C GLY A 149 8.04 10.71 -1.93
N GLU A 150 7.01 11.55 -1.82
CA GLU A 150 7.12 12.90 -1.25
C GLU A 150 7.55 12.89 0.22
N ALA A 151 6.97 12.01 1.05
CA ALA A 151 7.34 11.89 2.45
C ALA A 151 8.81 11.45 2.65
N LEU A 152 9.32 10.56 1.80
CA LEU A 152 10.73 10.16 1.80
C LEU A 152 11.63 11.32 1.39
N ASP A 153 11.27 12.05 0.33
CA ASP A 153 12.05 13.19 -0.13
C ASP A 153 12.12 14.29 0.98
N VAL A 154 11.04 14.50 1.74
CA VAL A 154 11.02 15.39 2.92
C VAL A 154 11.89 14.87 4.07
N ALA A 155 11.82 13.57 4.36
CA ALA A 155 12.64 12.96 5.42
C ALA A 155 14.14 13.01 5.10
N ASP A 156 14.51 12.77 3.83
CA ASP A 156 15.89 12.89 3.36
C ASP A 156 16.40 14.33 3.51
N ALA A 157 15.59 15.33 3.12
CA ALA A 157 15.93 16.74 3.28
C ALA A 157 16.16 17.11 4.76
N ALA A 158 15.26 16.69 5.65
CA ALA A 158 15.39 16.92 7.09
C ALA A 158 16.65 16.23 7.68
N ALA A 159 17.00 15.04 7.19
CA ALA A 159 18.20 14.33 7.63
C ALA A 159 19.49 15.05 7.20
N VAL A 160 19.51 15.58 5.97
CA VAL A 160 20.62 16.40 5.46
C VAL A 160 20.75 17.69 6.28
N GLU A 161 19.64 18.37 6.56
CA GLU A 161 19.65 19.58 7.39
C GLU A 161 20.18 19.30 8.80
N ALA A 162 19.72 18.22 9.43
CA ALA A 162 20.22 17.81 10.74
C ALA A 162 21.72 17.45 10.71
N ALA A 163 22.21 16.85 9.61
CA ALA A 163 23.64 16.57 9.44
C ALA A 163 24.47 17.85 9.28
N ALA A 164 23.99 18.82 8.50
CA ALA A 164 24.63 20.12 8.35
C ALA A 164 24.73 20.85 9.69
N GLY A 165 23.66 20.84 10.50
CA GLY A 165 23.65 21.41 11.85
C GLY A 165 24.72 20.80 12.77
N ARG A 166 24.89 19.47 12.74
CA ARG A 166 25.95 18.79 13.51
C ARG A 166 27.36 19.19 13.05
N LEU A 167 27.58 19.35 11.74
CA LEU A 167 28.87 19.77 11.21
C LEU A 167 29.20 21.21 11.59
N LEU A 168 28.23 22.12 11.58
CA LEU A 168 28.42 23.50 12.01
C LEU A 168 28.89 23.58 13.47
N LEU A 169 28.20 22.89 14.39
CA LEU A 169 28.62 22.81 15.79
C LEU A 169 30.06 22.28 15.93
N ARG A 170 30.42 21.29 15.12
CA ARG A 170 31.78 20.73 15.14
C ARG A 170 32.83 21.71 14.62
N VAL A 171 32.50 22.51 13.62
CA VAL A 171 33.38 23.57 13.10
C VAL A 171 33.61 24.64 14.17
N ASP A 172 32.56 25.03 14.91
CA ASP A 172 32.67 26.01 16.00
C ASP A 172 33.56 25.48 17.13
N GLU A 173 33.38 24.22 17.55
CA GLU A 173 34.23 23.57 18.55
C GLU A 173 35.71 23.54 18.14
N LEU A 174 35.99 23.17 16.87
CA LEU A 174 37.36 23.13 16.36
C LEU A 174 37.96 24.52 16.25
N SER A 175 37.16 25.53 15.90
CA SER A 175 37.60 26.93 15.83
C SER A 175 37.98 27.46 17.21
N ALA A 176 37.18 27.15 18.24
CA ALA A 176 37.49 27.49 19.63
C ALA A 176 38.78 26.79 20.10
N ALA A 177 38.90 25.47 19.86
CA ALA A 177 40.10 24.72 20.21
C ALA A 177 41.36 25.25 19.50
N LEU A 178 41.26 25.66 18.23
CA LEU A 178 42.38 26.26 17.49
C LEU A 178 42.80 27.61 18.08
N ALA A 179 41.83 28.43 18.52
CA ALA A 179 42.11 29.70 19.17
C ALA A 179 42.86 29.49 20.51
N ASP A 180 42.43 28.51 21.30
CA ASP A 180 43.09 28.15 22.57
C ASP A 180 44.53 27.68 22.34
N VAL A 181 44.75 26.76 21.40
CA VAL A 181 46.10 26.27 21.04
C VAL A 181 46.99 27.41 20.52
N SER A 182 46.43 28.32 19.72
CA SER A 182 47.17 29.48 19.22
C SER A 182 47.60 30.42 20.36
N SER A 183 46.74 30.62 21.36
CA SER A 183 47.05 31.39 22.57
C SER A 183 48.14 30.73 23.42
N GLU A 184 48.04 29.41 23.64
CA GLU A 184 49.07 28.65 24.35
C GLU A 184 50.43 28.69 23.63
N ALA A 185 50.45 28.53 22.31
CA ALA A 185 51.67 28.61 21.51
C ALA A 185 52.32 30.00 21.61
N ALA A 186 51.53 31.08 21.58
CA ALA A 186 52.02 32.44 21.75
C ALA A 186 52.63 32.67 23.14
N ALA A 187 52.10 32.02 24.18
CA ALA A 187 52.64 32.11 25.54
C ALA A 187 53.97 31.33 25.70
N LEU A 188 54.11 30.16 25.05
CA LEU A 188 55.31 29.34 25.10
C LEU A 188 56.44 29.85 24.19
N CYS A 189 56.09 30.52 23.10
CA CYS A 189 57.02 31.15 22.17
C CYS A 189 56.81 32.67 22.20
N PRO A 190 57.38 33.40 23.18
CA PRO A 190 57.36 34.85 23.13
C PRO A 190 57.94 35.31 21.79
N LEU A 191 57.24 36.24 21.13
CA LEU A 191 57.76 36.91 19.95
C LEU A 191 59.14 37.48 20.29
N VAL A 192 60.18 36.94 19.66
CA VAL A 192 61.51 37.55 19.71
C VAL A 192 61.34 38.98 19.20
N GLU A 193 61.57 39.96 20.07
CA GLU A 193 61.35 41.37 19.73
C GLU A 193 62.21 41.72 18.50
N PRO A 194 61.79 42.67 17.62
CA PRO A 194 62.53 42.99 16.40
C PRO A 194 64.00 43.36 16.66
N GLU A 195 64.30 43.90 17.84
CA GLU A 195 65.65 44.20 18.30
C GLU A 195 66.43 42.95 18.71
N GLU A 196 65.84 42.02 19.45
CA GLU A 196 66.45 40.74 19.79
C GLU A 196 66.71 39.90 18.53
N LYS A 197 65.80 39.94 17.57
CA LYS A 197 65.95 39.27 16.27
C LYS A 197 67.09 39.88 15.45
N ARG A 198 67.24 41.21 15.48
CA ARG A 198 68.38 41.92 14.88
C ARG A 198 69.70 41.60 15.60
N ALA A 199 69.69 41.54 16.92
CA ALA A 199 70.86 41.21 17.73
C ALA A 199 71.31 39.77 17.50
N LEU A 200 70.39 38.80 17.43
CA LEU A 200 70.66 37.41 17.06
C LEU A 200 71.21 37.29 15.64
N LEU A 201 70.64 38.01 14.67
CA LEU A 201 71.14 38.06 13.29
C LEU A 201 72.57 38.60 13.22
N GLN A 202 72.87 39.69 13.94
CA GLN A 202 74.22 40.24 14.04
C GLN A 202 75.18 39.26 14.72
N ALA A 203 74.76 38.61 15.80
CA ALA A 203 75.57 37.61 16.50
C ALA A 203 75.86 36.39 15.61
N MET A 204 74.89 35.92 14.82
CA MET A 204 75.08 34.83 13.86
C MET A 204 76.04 35.22 12.73
N GLN A 205 75.94 36.45 12.22
CA GLN A 205 76.86 36.98 11.20
C GLN A 205 78.29 37.19 11.74
N ALA A 206 78.45 37.38 13.04
CA ALA A 206 79.73 37.54 13.72
C ALA A 206 80.36 36.20 14.17
N LEU A 207 79.66 35.08 14.04
CA LEU A 207 80.21 33.76 14.36
C LEU A 207 81.36 33.43 13.39
N PRO A 208 82.53 33.00 13.89
CA PRO A 208 83.66 32.66 13.03
C PRO A 208 83.35 31.40 12.20
N THR A 209 83.28 31.55 10.87
CA THR A 209 83.06 30.45 9.90
C THR A 209 84.27 29.53 9.72
N ARG A 210 85.41 29.87 10.34
CA ARG A 210 86.71 29.17 10.19
C ARG A 210 86.69 27.68 10.55
N GLY A 211 85.67 27.19 11.27
CA GLY A 211 85.50 25.76 11.58
C GLY A 211 84.51 25.00 10.70
N LEU A 212 83.66 25.68 9.92
CA LEU A 212 82.64 25.05 9.06
C LEU A 212 83.17 24.76 7.65
N GLU A 213 84.11 25.56 7.16
CA GLU A 213 84.79 25.34 5.89
C GLU A 213 85.67 24.07 5.90
N ALA A 214 86.04 23.58 7.09
CA ALA A 214 86.81 22.33 7.26
C ALA A 214 85.95 21.05 7.29
N VAL A 215 84.62 21.16 7.41
CA VAL A 215 83.70 20.01 7.48
C VAL A 215 82.96 19.78 6.15
N VAL A 216 82.96 20.75 5.24
CA VAL A 216 82.32 20.68 3.90
C VAL A 216 83.34 20.41 2.77
N ALA A 217 84.64 20.29 3.10
CA ALA A 217 85.69 19.83 2.19
C ALA A 217 85.98 18.33 2.41
#